data_AF-A0A2E2HP93-F1
#
_entry.id   AF-A0A2E2HP93-F1
#
_cell.length_a   1.000
_cell.length_b   1.000
_cell.length_c   1.000
_cell.angle_alpha   90.00
_cell.angle_beta   90.00
_cell.angle_gamma   90.00
#
_symmetry.space_group_name_H-M   'P 1'
#
loop_
_entity.id
_entity.type
_entity.pdbx_description
1 polymer ?
#
loop_
_entity_poly.entity_id
_entity_poly.type
_entity_poly.pdbx_seq_one_letter_code
_entity_poly.pdbx_strand_id
1 'polypeptide(L)' 'EPKQPVNLISHWEGKQRKANLFLAIPYNIPNGCAAAYFPETNVLVPLESTAKISNTPTSKSIIITIEAA' A
#
# COMPACT_ATOMS: atom_id res chain seq x y z
N GLU A 1 -19.25 12.28 -8.86
CA GLU A 1 -19.89 10.96 -8.67
C GLU A 1 -19.20 10.22 -7.52
N PRO A 2 -19.89 9.40 -6.71
CA PRO A 2 -19.26 8.62 -5.66
C PRO A 2 -18.29 7.62 -6.29
N LYS A 3 -17.04 7.63 -5.82
CA LYS A 3 -16.00 6.72 -6.33
C LYS A 3 -16.14 5.37 -5.66
N GLN A 4 -16.05 4.30 -6.44
CA GLN A 4 -16.07 2.94 -5.90
C GLN A 4 -14.93 2.77 -4.88
N PRO A 5 -15.22 2.30 -3.66
CA PRO A 5 -14.18 1.99 -2.68
C PRO A 5 -13.36 0.77 -3.13
N VAL A 6 -12.07 0.78 -2.77
CA VAL A 6 -11.12 -0.29 -3.07
C VAL A 6 -10.44 -0.78 -1.80
N ASN A 7 -10.02 -2.06 -1.82
CA ASN A 7 -9.10 -2.59 -0.83
C ASN A 7 -7.68 -2.65 -1.43
N LEU A 8 -6.69 -2.44 -0.58
CA LEU A 8 -5.28 -2.55 -0.91
C LEU A 8 -4.71 -3.76 -0.18
N ILE A 9 -4.01 -4.63 -0.91
CA ILE A 9 -3.40 -5.84 -0.35
C ILE A 9 -1.90 -5.78 -0.62
N SER A 10 -1.05 -5.77 0.41
CA SER A 10 0.40 -5.89 0.24
C SER A 10 0.86 -7.34 0.41
N HIS A 11 1.97 -7.66 -0.26
CA HIS A 11 2.52 -9.02 -0.31
C HIS A 11 3.99 -9.01 0.14
N TRP A 12 4.32 -9.83 1.13
CA TRP A 12 5.71 -10.02 1.58
C TRP A 12 5.91 -11.43 2.11
N GLU A 13 6.83 -12.20 1.53
CA GLU A 13 7.18 -13.58 1.95
C GLU A 13 5.97 -14.48 2.23
N GLY A 14 5.00 -14.49 1.29
CA GLY A 14 3.77 -15.27 1.41
C GLY A 14 2.73 -14.72 2.39
N LYS A 15 3.04 -13.66 3.14
CA LYS A 15 2.09 -12.96 4.02
C LYS A 15 1.39 -11.84 3.27
N GLN A 16 0.07 -11.76 3.45
CA GLN A 16 -0.75 -10.67 2.96
C GLN A 16 -1.19 -9.75 4.10
N ARG A 17 -1.23 -8.44 3.83
CA ARG A 17 -1.78 -7.43 4.74
C ARG A 17 -2.81 -6.61 3.97
N LYS A 18 -3.94 -6.28 4.58
CA LYS A 18 -5.07 -5.64 3.90
C LYS A 18 -5.41 -4.30 4.56
N ALA A 19 -5.57 -3.28 3.74
CA ALA A 19 -6.14 -1.99 4.10
C ALA A 19 -7.48 -1.83 3.35
N ASN A 20 -8.56 -1.55 4.09
CA ASN A 20 -9.92 -1.62 3.56
C ASN A 20 -10.50 -0.23 3.25
N LEU A 21 -11.39 -0.16 2.26
CA LEU A 21 -12.28 0.99 2.01
C LEU A 21 -11.56 2.31 1.71
N PHE A 22 -10.65 2.31 0.73
CA PHE A 22 -9.99 3.52 0.23
C PHE A 22 -10.69 4.06 -1.03
N LEU A 23 -10.58 5.38 -1.26
CA LEU A 23 -11.04 5.99 -2.50
C LEU A 23 -9.88 6.07 -3.50
N ALA A 24 -10.09 5.54 -4.70
CA ALA A 24 -9.13 5.66 -5.80
C ALA A 24 -9.27 7.03 -6.50
N ILE A 25 -8.30 7.93 -6.29
CA ILE A 25 -8.29 9.27 -6.91
C ILE A 25 -7.25 9.30 -8.04
N PRO A 26 -7.62 9.67 -9.27
CA PRO A 26 -6.65 9.81 -10.35
C PRO A 26 -5.68 10.95 -9.99
N TYR A 27 -4.39 10.68 -10.16
CA TYR A 27 -3.32 11.65 -9.92
C TYR A 27 -2.26 11.49 -10.99
N ASN A 28 -1.52 12.56 -11.28
CA ASN A 28 -0.41 12.51 -12.23
C ASN A 28 0.81 11.85 -11.57
N ILE A 29 0.83 10.52 -11.55
CA ILE A 29 1.93 9.68 -11.07
C ILE A 29 2.31 8.64 -12.14
N PRO A 30 3.51 8.04 -12.10
CA PRO A 30 3.90 7.01 -13.04
C PRO A 30 2.92 5.84 -13.07
N ASN A 31 2.66 5.30 -14.27
CA ASN A 31 1.81 4.14 -14.46
C ASN A 31 2.33 2.95 -13.63
N GLY A 32 1.41 2.26 -12.95
CA GLY A 32 1.74 1.14 -12.06
C GLY A 32 2.14 1.53 -10.64
N CYS A 33 2.23 2.83 -10.35
CA CYS A 33 2.41 3.34 -8.98
C CYS A 33 1.08 3.80 -8.37
N ALA A 34 1.02 3.79 -7.05
CA ALA A 34 -0.05 4.39 -6.27
C ALA A 34 0.56 5.20 -5.11
N ALA A 35 -0.13 6.26 -4.71
CA ALA A 35 0.18 7.01 -3.50
C ALA A 35 -1.00 6.90 -2.55
N ALA A 36 -0.71 6.84 -1.25
CA ALA A 36 -1.71 6.81 -0.20
C ALA A 36 -1.36 7.83 0.89
N TYR A 37 -2.37 8.24 1.64
CA TYR A 37 -2.17 9.12 2.79
C TYR A 37 -1.48 8.36 3.93
N PHE A 38 -0.55 9.06 4.58
CA PHE A 38 0.14 8.58 5.75
C PHE A 38 -0.58 9.15 7.00
N PRO A 39 -0.88 8.33 8.02
CA PRO A 39 -0.40 6.95 8.27
C PRO A 39 -1.38 5.82 7.88
N GLU A 40 -2.43 6.10 7.11
CA GLU A 40 -3.59 5.22 6.93
C GLU A 40 -3.25 3.85 6.30
N THR A 41 -2.18 3.77 5.52
CA THR A 41 -1.71 2.51 4.91
C THR A 41 -0.52 1.86 5.61
N ASN A 42 -0.18 2.28 6.84
CA ASN A 42 0.92 1.67 7.59
C ASN A 42 0.74 0.16 7.83
N VAL A 43 -0.53 -0.31 7.88
CA VAL A 43 -0.85 -1.74 7.97
C VAL A 43 -0.26 -2.55 6.80
N LEU A 44 0.01 -1.92 5.65
CA LEU A 44 0.58 -2.57 4.49
C LEU A 44 2.11 -2.76 4.59
N VAL A 45 2.77 -2.09 5.53
CA VAL A 45 4.24 -2.13 5.68
C VAL A 45 4.66 -3.48 6.29
N PRO A 46 5.50 -4.27 5.61
CA PRO A 46 6.11 -5.43 6.21
C PRO A 46 7.21 -5.00 7.20
N LEU A 47 6.99 -5.24 8.50
CA LEU A 47 7.96 -4.90 9.55
C LEU A 47 9.23 -5.75 9.48
N GLU A 48 9.14 -6.93 8.88
CA GLU A 48 10.28 -7.82 8.63
C GLU A 48 11.17 -7.35 7.46
N SER A 49 10.66 -6.47 6.60
CA SER A 49 11.44 -5.89 5.51
C SER A 49 12.09 -4.60 5.99
N THR A 50 13.39 -4.65 6.28
CA THR A 50 14.13 -3.49 6.81
C THR A 50 15.36 -3.15 5.99
N ALA A 51 15.76 -1.88 6.04
CA ALA A 51 17.00 -1.43 5.44
C ALA A 51 18.21 -2.00 6.20
N LYS A 52 19.20 -2.52 5.45
CA LYS A 52 20.38 -3.22 5.99
C LYS A 52 21.16 -2.45 7.06
N ILE A 53 21.20 -1.11 6.97
CA ILE A 53 22.02 -0.26 7.84
C ILE A 53 21.21 0.29 9.02
N SER A 54 20.08 0.94 8.74
CA SER A 54 19.28 1.63 9.76
C SER A 54 18.28 0.73 10.49
N ASN A 55 18.02 -0.47 9.96
CA ASN A 55 16.95 -1.37 10.40
C ASN A 55 15.54 -0.74 10.37
N THR A 56 15.34 0.34 9.60
CA THR A 56 14.03 0.97 9.44
C THR A 56 13.17 0.17 8.45
N PRO A 57 11.87 -0.03 8.70
CA PRO A 57 10.97 -0.71 7.77
C PRO A 57 10.94 -0.07 6.37
N THR A 58 10.83 -0.88 5.33
CA THR A 58 10.77 -0.41 3.93
C THR A 58 9.37 0.12 3.58
N SER A 59 9.05 1.34 4.01
CA SER A 59 7.72 1.95 3.79
C SER A 59 7.54 2.67 2.45
N LYS A 60 8.63 2.97 1.74
CA LYS A 60 8.60 3.76 0.48
C LYS A 60 8.37 2.94 -0.79
N SER A 61 8.42 1.62 -0.70
CA SER A 61 8.27 0.72 -1.84
C SER A 61 7.59 -0.56 -1.38
N ILE A 62 6.27 -0.63 -1.57
CA ILE A 62 5.43 -1.76 -1.17
C ILE A 62 4.66 -2.21 -2.41
N ILE A 63 4.79 -3.48 -2.77
CA ILE A 63 4.01 -4.07 -3.87
C ILE A 63 2.59 -4.34 -3.36
N ILE A 64 1.60 -3.84 -4.09
CA ILE A 64 0.19 -3.95 -3.72
C ILE A 64 -0.67 -4.48 -4.87
N THR A 65 -1.75 -5.16 -4.52
CA THR A 65 -2.89 -5.45 -5.39
C THR A 65 -4.05 -4.54 -4.99
N ILE A 66 -4.79 -4.05 -5.99
CA ILE A 66 -6.00 -3.27 -5.80
C ILE A 66 -7.18 -4.14 -6.20
N GLU A 67 -8.18 -4.24 -5.33
CA GLU A 67 -9.44 -4.93 -5.61
C GLU A 67 -10.63 -4.04 -5.26
N ALA A 68 -11.78 -4.30 -5.88
CA ALA A 68 -13.05 -3.72 -5.45
C ALA A 68 -13.30 -4.06 -3.97
N ALA A 69 -13.78 -3.08 -3.21
CA ALA A 69 -14.14 -3.32 -1.81
C ALA A 69 -15.39 -4.18 -1.63
#